data_AF-A0AAP9H2N1-F1
#
_entry.id   AF-A0AAP9H2N1-F1
#
_cell.length_a   1.000
_cell.length_b   1.000
_cell.length_c   1.000
_cell.angle_alpha   90.00
_cell.angle_beta   90.00
_cell.angle_gamma   90.00
#
_symmetry.space_group_name_H-M   'P 1'
#
loop_
_entity.id
_entity.type
_entity.pdbx_description
1 polymer ?
#
loop_
_entity_poly.entity_id
_entity_poly.type
_entity_poly.pdbx_seq_one_letter_code
_entity_poly.pdbx_strand_id
1 'polypeptide(L)'
;MILTMMNTHKAYKSLQQAGVDERQAEVLVEIFAEMQQEHSLTKADLSQAMEGVVKGQQALQTRVDRLEDRIDQFEKNVNERFEHVDKRFAQVDQRFDRVDKRFEKLEARFDHTDSRISGMNLDIVGMKKELQWLKRVMMAATCAIVLAASKYIFLT
;
A
#
# COMPACT_ATOMS: atom_id res chain seq x y z
N MET A 1 -5.58 60.85 -5.08
CA MET A 1 -5.24 62.11 -4.40
C MET A 1 -3.88 62.53 -4.92
N ILE A 2 -3.82 63.54 -5.79
CA ILE A 2 -2.55 64.04 -6.34
C ILE A 2 -1.92 64.85 -5.21
N LEU A 3 -0.84 64.34 -4.61
CA LEU A 3 0.05 65.16 -3.79
C LEU A 3 0.69 66.18 -4.73
N THR A 4 0.05 67.33 -4.89
CA THR A 4 0.72 68.50 -5.47
C THR A 4 1.84 68.86 -4.51
N MET A 5 3.07 68.48 -4.87
CA MET A 5 4.29 68.92 -4.21
C MET A 5 4.20 70.42 -3.93
N MET A 6 4.47 70.81 -2.68
CA MET A 6 4.42 72.21 -2.25
C MET A 6 5.29 73.06 -3.19
N ASN A 7 4.71 74.10 -3.78
CA ASN A 7 5.49 75.03 -4.60
C ASN A 7 6.32 75.92 -3.66
N THR A 8 7.57 75.51 -3.44
CA THR A 8 8.53 76.15 -2.51
C THR A 8 8.74 77.63 -2.84
N HIS A 9 8.79 77.99 -4.14
CA HIS A 9 8.94 79.38 -4.57
C HIS A 9 7.74 80.25 -4.19
N LYS A 10 6.52 79.73 -4.37
CA LYS A 10 5.29 80.45 -3.99
C LYS A 10 5.19 80.58 -2.47
N ALA A 11 5.51 79.51 -1.73
CA ALA A 11 5.52 79.52 -0.26
C ALA A 11 6.53 80.54 0.30
N TYR A 12 7.76 80.54 -0.24
CA TYR A 12 8.81 81.49 0.13
C TYR A 12 8.39 82.95 -0.11
N LYS A 13 7.82 83.27 -1.29
CA LYS A 13 7.31 84.62 -1.58
C LYS A 13 6.18 85.04 -0.65
N SER A 14 5.28 84.12 -0.29
CA SER A 14 4.21 84.40 0.66
C SER A 14 4.74 84.71 2.07
N LEU A 15 5.82 84.06 2.50
CA LEU A 15 6.48 84.36 3.77
C LEU A 15 7.17 85.73 3.75
N GLN A 16 7.86 86.07 2.66
CA GLN A 16 8.44 87.41 2.49
C GLN A 16 7.36 88.51 2.51
N GLN A 17 6.22 88.28 1.84
CA GLN A 17 5.07 89.20 1.87
C GLN A 17 4.46 89.36 3.26
N ALA A 18 4.60 88.35 4.13
CA ALA A 18 4.17 88.40 5.53
C ALA A 18 5.21 89.07 6.45
N GLY A 19 6.33 89.56 5.91
CA GLY A 19 7.38 90.22 6.67
C GLY A 19 8.37 89.27 7.35
N VAL A 20 8.36 87.98 6.99
CA VAL A 20 9.38 87.02 7.43
C VAL A 20 10.68 87.35 6.71
N ASP A 21 11.79 87.42 7.45
CA ASP A 21 13.08 87.69 6.83
C ASP A 21 13.51 86.53 5.92
N GLU A 22 14.37 86.83 4.96
CA GLU A 22 14.83 85.91 3.92
C GLU A 22 15.33 84.57 4.47
N ARG A 23 16.06 84.60 5.59
CA ARG A 23 16.65 83.42 6.22
C ARG A 23 15.62 82.61 6.98
N GLN A 24 14.70 83.28 7.69
CA GLN A 24 13.57 82.63 8.35
C GLN A 24 12.60 81.98 7.36
N ALA A 25 12.32 82.64 6.23
CA ALA A 25 11.42 82.12 5.20
C ALA A 25 11.99 80.87 4.53
N GLU A 26 13.31 80.86 4.29
CA GLU A 26 14.03 79.70 3.76
C GLU A 26 13.92 78.49 4.70
N VAL A 27 14.27 78.67 5.99
CA VAL A 27 14.22 77.60 7.00
C VAL A 27 12.80 77.04 7.17
N LEU A 28 11.77 77.89 7.16
CA LEU A 28 10.38 77.44 7.31
C LEU A 28 9.90 76.63 6.10
N VAL A 29 10.26 77.04 4.89
CA VAL A 29 9.92 76.30 3.66
C VAL A 29 10.66 74.98 3.60
N GLU A 30 11.92 74.96 4.04
CA GLU A 30 12.75 73.76 4.11
C GLU A 30 12.17 72.74 5.10
N ILE A 31 11.86 73.13 6.34
CA ILE A 31 11.23 72.26 7.35
C ILE A 31 9.88 71.70 6.86
N PHE A 32 9.05 72.55 6.24
CA PHE A 32 7.76 72.10 5.71
C PHE A 32 7.90 71.20 4.48
N ALA A 33 8.90 71.43 3.64
CA ALA A 33 9.21 70.58 2.50
C ALA A 33 9.71 69.21 2.96
N GLU A 34 10.59 69.17 3.96
CA GLU A 34 11.06 67.95 4.62
C GLU A 34 9.91 67.20 5.31
N MET A 35 9.01 67.89 6.02
CA MET A 35 7.80 67.29 6.61
C MET A 35 6.84 66.73 5.56
N GLN A 36 6.73 67.34 4.38
CA GLN A 36 5.96 66.76 3.27
C GLN A 36 6.66 65.53 2.66
N GLN A 37 7.95 65.37 2.90
CA GLN A 37 8.77 64.27 2.41
C GLN A 37 8.71 63.03 3.32
N GLU A 38 8.03 63.11 4.48
CA GLU A 38 7.87 61.98 5.42
C GLU A 38 7.15 60.80 4.74
N HIS A 39 7.83 59.63 4.76
CA HIS A 39 7.52 58.29 4.23
C HIS A 39 6.04 57.91 3.92
N SER A 40 5.35 58.66 3.08
CA SER A 40 4.07 58.22 2.54
C SER A 40 4.32 57.18 1.46
N LEU A 41 3.68 56.01 1.57
CA LEU A 41 3.66 55.00 0.51
C LEU A 41 3.30 55.67 -0.82
N THR A 42 4.25 55.71 -1.75
CA THR A 42 4.02 56.33 -3.04
C THR A 42 3.27 55.36 -3.97
N LYS A 43 2.67 55.89 -5.02
CA LYS A 43 2.09 55.06 -6.09
C LYS A 43 3.15 54.13 -6.72
N ALA A 44 4.41 54.55 -6.75
CA ALA A 44 5.51 53.74 -7.25
C ALA A 44 5.80 52.53 -6.34
N ASP A 45 5.85 52.74 -5.02
CA ASP A 45 6.04 51.66 -4.03
C ASP A 45 4.90 50.63 -4.10
N LEU A 46 3.66 51.12 -4.25
CA LEU A 46 2.50 50.25 -4.40
C LEU A 46 2.55 49.45 -5.72
N SER A 47 3.00 50.08 -6.81
CA SER A 47 3.16 49.40 -8.11
C SER A 47 4.25 48.33 -8.04
N GLN A 48 5.36 48.60 -7.36
CA GLN A 48 6.44 47.64 -7.17
C GLN A 48 5.99 46.46 -6.31
N ALA A 49 5.25 46.70 -5.22
CA ALA A 49 4.67 45.66 -4.40
C ALA A 49 3.66 44.80 -5.20
N MET A 50 2.81 45.43 -6.01
CA MET A 50 1.85 44.73 -6.87
C MET A 50 2.56 43.85 -7.91
N GLU A 51 3.65 44.34 -8.49
CA GLU A 51 4.47 43.53 -9.41
C GLU A 51 5.07 42.31 -8.72
N GLY A 52 5.53 42.46 -7.46
CA GLY A 52 5.98 41.34 -6.62
C GLY A 52 4.87 40.31 -6.36
N VAL A 53 3.65 40.77 -6.07
CA VAL A 53 2.47 39.90 -5.88
C VAL A 53 2.13 39.17 -7.17
N VAL A 54 2.10 39.85 -8.32
CA VAL A 54 1.81 39.23 -9.63
C VAL A 54 2.85 38.17 -9.97
N LYS A 55 4.14 38.45 -9.76
CA LYS A 55 5.22 37.47 -9.94
C LYS A 55 5.06 36.26 -9.02
N GLY A 56 4.73 36.50 -7.74
CA GLY A 56 4.45 35.44 -6.77
C GLY A 56 3.26 34.57 -7.19
N GLN A 57 2.20 35.19 -7.72
CA GLN A 57 1.01 34.49 -8.18
C GLN A 57 1.27 33.65 -9.44
N GLN A 58 2.06 34.16 -10.39
CA GLN A 58 2.51 33.40 -11.56
C GLN A 58 3.36 32.18 -11.15
N ALA A 59 4.30 32.36 -10.22
CA ALA A 59 5.11 31.27 -9.70
C ALA A 59 4.25 30.21 -8.98
N LEU A 60 3.21 30.64 -8.26
CA LEU A 60 2.27 29.72 -7.62
C LEU A 60 1.46 28.94 -8.65
N GLN A 61 0.97 29.60 -9.71
CA GLN A 61 0.22 28.94 -10.78
C GLN A 61 1.06 27.82 -11.41
N THR A 62 2.31 28.11 -11.79
CA THR A 62 3.22 27.09 -12.34
C THR A 62 3.46 25.92 -11.38
N ARG A 63 3.50 26.18 -10.06
CA ARG A 63 3.64 25.12 -9.05
C ARG A 63 2.36 24.28 -8.93
N VAL A 64 1.18 24.89 -9.07
CA VAL A 64 -0.11 24.19 -9.06
C VAL A 64 -0.21 23.30 -10.28
N ASP A 65 0.04 23.82 -11.49
CA ASP A 65 0.00 23.05 -12.73
C ASP A 65 0.93 21.82 -12.64
N ARG A 66 2.14 22.01 -12.11
CA ARG A 66 3.10 20.90 -11.91
C ARG A 66 2.65 19.89 -10.86
N LEU A 67 1.87 20.30 -9.86
CA LEU A 67 1.31 19.39 -8.86
C LEU A 67 0.16 18.58 -9.46
N GLU A 68 -0.68 19.19 -10.29
CA GLU A 68 -1.74 18.51 -11.04
C GLU A 68 -1.14 17.41 -11.92
N ASP A 69 -0.11 17.73 -12.72
CA ASP A 69 0.60 16.72 -13.55
C ASP A 69 1.16 15.55 -12.71
N ARG A 70 1.71 15.86 -11.53
CA ARG A 70 2.28 14.84 -10.63
C ARG A 70 1.21 13.98 -10.00
N ILE A 71 0.05 14.54 -9.69
CA ILE A 71 -1.11 13.82 -9.15
C ILE A 71 -1.67 12.88 -10.22
N ASP A 72 -1.84 13.36 -11.43
CA ASP A 72 -2.31 12.54 -12.57
C ASP A 72 -1.36 11.37 -12.84
N GLN A 73 -0.05 11.62 -12.83
CA GLN A 73 0.94 10.56 -13.02
C GLN A 73 0.94 9.58 -11.83
N PHE A 74 0.76 10.06 -10.62
CA PHE A 74 0.66 9.22 -9.44
C PHE A 74 -0.58 8.32 -9.51
N GLU A 75 -1.74 8.87 -9.85
CA GLU A 75 -2.99 8.12 -10.01
C GLU A 75 -2.84 7.01 -11.05
N LYS A 76 -2.29 7.32 -12.23
CA LYS A 76 -2.02 6.32 -13.27
C LYS A 76 -1.09 5.21 -12.79
N ASN A 77 0.04 5.58 -12.18
CA ASN A 77 1.00 4.60 -11.65
C ASN A 77 0.39 3.70 -10.57
N VAL A 78 -0.47 4.27 -9.72
CA VAL A 78 -1.16 3.54 -8.66
C VAL A 78 -2.16 2.56 -9.27
N ASN A 79 -2.99 3.01 -10.20
CA ASN A 79 -3.97 2.16 -10.87
C ASN A 79 -3.30 0.98 -11.59
N GLU A 80 -2.24 1.23 -12.35
CA GLU A 80 -1.48 0.17 -13.04
C GLU A 80 -0.90 -0.87 -12.06
N ARG A 81 -0.40 -0.41 -10.90
CA ARG A 81 0.11 -1.30 -9.85
C ARG A 81 -1.00 -2.14 -9.22
N PHE A 82 -2.17 -1.55 -8.95
CA PHE A 82 -3.31 -2.28 -8.42
C PHE A 82 -3.82 -3.33 -9.41
N GLU A 83 -3.95 -2.99 -10.70
CA GLU A 83 -4.30 -3.97 -11.73
C GLU A 83 -3.30 -5.13 -11.82
N HIS A 84 -2.00 -4.84 -11.67
CA HIS A 84 -0.97 -5.88 -11.64
C HIS A 84 -1.12 -6.78 -10.40
N VAL A 85 -1.41 -6.19 -9.24
CA VAL A 85 -1.68 -6.92 -7.99
C VAL A 85 -2.89 -7.84 -8.16
N ASP A 86 -3.99 -7.33 -8.69
CA ASP A 86 -5.22 -8.11 -8.93
C ASP A 86 -4.96 -9.31 -9.84
N LYS A 87 -4.19 -9.10 -10.93
CA LYS A 87 -3.79 -10.20 -11.83
C LYS A 87 -2.98 -11.26 -11.11
N ARG A 88 -2.08 -10.89 -10.20
CA ARG A 88 -1.30 -11.86 -9.41
C ARG A 88 -2.17 -12.61 -8.40
N PHE A 89 -3.13 -11.93 -7.75
CA PHE A 89 -4.07 -12.60 -6.85
C PHE A 89 -4.94 -13.61 -7.59
N ALA A 90 -5.47 -13.26 -8.76
CA ALA A 90 -6.21 -14.22 -9.60
C ALA A 90 -5.37 -15.45 -9.99
N GLN A 91 -4.07 -15.28 -10.25
CA GLN A 91 -3.16 -16.41 -10.50
C GLN A 91 -2.91 -17.26 -9.24
N VAL A 92 -2.87 -16.64 -8.07
CA VAL A 92 -2.74 -17.35 -6.78
C VAL A 92 -4.00 -18.19 -6.53
N ASP A 93 -5.19 -17.63 -6.74
CA ASP A 93 -6.46 -18.36 -6.58
C ASP A 93 -6.51 -19.60 -7.48
N GLN A 94 -6.15 -19.47 -8.76
CA GLN A 94 -6.07 -20.61 -9.68
C GLN A 94 -5.07 -21.69 -9.25
N ARG A 95 -3.99 -21.30 -8.55
CA ARG A 95 -3.03 -22.26 -8.00
C ARG A 95 -3.61 -22.98 -6.79
N PHE A 96 -4.35 -22.28 -5.93
CA PHE A 96 -5.06 -22.90 -4.81
C PHE A 96 -6.12 -23.90 -5.29
N ASP A 97 -6.95 -23.55 -6.28
CA ASP A 97 -7.91 -24.48 -6.88
C ASP A 97 -7.24 -25.76 -7.41
N ARG A 98 -6.04 -25.63 -7.98
CA ARG A 98 -5.26 -26.78 -8.47
C ARG A 98 -4.71 -27.61 -7.31
N VAL A 99 -4.31 -26.97 -6.22
CA VAL A 99 -3.84 -27.65 -5.00
C VAL A 99 -4.98 -28.43 -4.38
N ASP A 100 -6.17 -27.84 -4.25
CA ASP A 100 -7.35 -28.49 -3.69
C ASP A 100 -7.73 -29.75 -4.48
N LYS A 101 -7.80 -29.64 -5.82
CA LYS A 101 -8.03 -30.82 -6.68
C LYS A 101 -6.98 -31.92 -6.54
N ARG A 102 -5.73 -31.56 -6.25
CA ARG A 102 -4.67 -32.57 -5.99
C ARG A 102 -4.86 -33.23 -4.63
N PHE A 103 -5.32 -32.49 -3.61
CA PHE A 103 -5.64 -33.03 -2.31
C PHE A 103 -6.84 -33.97 -2.36
N GLU A 104 -7.93 -33.60 -3.03
CA GLU A 104 -9.08 -34.49 -3.27
C GLU A 104 -8.66 -35.80 -3.94
N LYS A 105 -7.78 -35.73 -4.95
CA LYS A 105 -7.24 -36.94 -5.61
C LYS A 105 -6.36 -37.77 -4.68
N LEU A 106 -5.61 -37.14 -3.78
CA LEU A 106 -4.79 -37.87 -2.80
C LEU A 106 -5.67 -38.56 -1.77
N GLU A 107 -6.70 -37.88 -1.26
CA GLU A 107 -7.69 -38.44 -0.32
C GLU A 107 -8.35 -39.69 -0.92
N ALA A 108 -8.87 -39.61 -2.15
CA ALA A 108 -9.45 -40.75 -2.84
C ALA A 108 -8.47 -41.93 -3.02
N ARG A 109 -7.17 -41.66 -3.23
CA ARG A 109 -6.13 -42.70 -3.30
C ARG A 109 -5.84 -43.32 -1.94
N PHE A 110 -5.88 -42.53 -0.87
CA PHE A 110 -5.72 -43.04 0.49
C PHE A 110 -6.90 -43.93 0.85
N ASP A 111 -8.14 -43.52 0.60
CA ASP A 111 -9.35 -44.32 0.85
C ASP A 111 -9.31 -45.66 0.10
N HIS A 112 -8.89 -45.63 -1.17
CA HIS A 112 -8.71 -46.85 -1.96
C HIS A 112 -7.63 -47.76 -1.37
N THR A 113 -6.51 -47.18 -0.89
CA THR A 113 -5.43 -47.94 -0.28
C THR A 113 -5.87 -48.56 1.04
N ASP A 114 -6.60 -47.80 1.87
CA ASP A 114 -7.13 -48.27 3.15
C ASP A 114 -8.14 -49.42 2.97
N SER A 115 -9.00 -49.31 1.94
CA SER A 115 -9.91 -50.38 1.54
C SER A 115 -9.16 -51.65 1.14
N ARG A 116 -8.08 -51.53 0.36
CA ARG A 116 -7.24 -52.67 -0.04
C ARG A 116 -6.54 -53.31 1.16
N ILE A 117 -5.99 -52.51 2.06
CA ILE A 117 -5.33 -53.00 3.29
C ILE A 117 -6.35 -53.73 4.18
N SER A 118 -7.56 -53.18 4.32
CA SER A 118 -8.65 -53.81 5.05
C SER A 118 -9.03 -55.16 4.45
N GLY A 119 -9.15 -55.25 3.12
CA GLY A 119 -9.35 -56.52 2.41
C GLY A 119 -8.23 -57.54 2.68
N MET A 120 -6.97 -57.13 2.55
CA MET A 120 -5.82 -57.98 2.84
C MET A 120 -5.81 -58.47 4.30
N ASN A 121 -6.21 -57.63 5.26
CA ASN A 121 -6.33 -58.03 6.66
C ASN A 121 -7.39 -59.11 6.86
N LEU A 122 -8.54 -59.01 6.18
CA LEU A 122 -9.59 -60.04 6.21
C LEU A 122 -9.09 -61.36 5.62
N ASP A 123 -8.41 -61.31 4.47
CA ASP A 123 -7.85 -62.50 3.82
C ASP A 123 -6.82 -63.20 4.72
N ILE A 124 -5.93 -62.43 5.36
CA ILE A 124 -4.94 -62.95 6.32
C ILE A 124 -5.62 -63.63 7.50
N VAL A 125 -6.71 -63.06 8.02
CA VAL A 125 -7.49 -63.67 9.12
C VAL A 125 -8.14 -64.98 8.64
N GLY A 126 -8.67 -65.02 7.41
CA GLY A 126 -9.18 -66.23 6.79
C GLY A 126 -8.12 -67.32 6.68
N MET A 127 -6.97 -67.02 6.07
CA MET A 127 -5.83 -67.93 5.93
C MET A 127 -5.35 -68.47 7.28
N LYS A 128 -5.31 -67.62 8.33
CA LYS A 128 -4.96 -68.06 9.69
C LYS A 128 -5.94 -69.10 10.22
N LYS A 129 -7.25 -68.95 9.97
CA LYS A 129 -8.26 -69.94 10.38
C LYS A 129 -8.11 -71.26 9.62
N GLU A 130 -7.90 -71.20 8.31
CA GLU A 130 -7.66 -72.40 7.48
C GLU A 130 -6.42 -73.16 7.95
N LEU A 131 -5.32 -72.45 8.23
CA LEU A 131 -4.11 -73.05 8.76
C LEU A 131 -4.34 -73.73 10.13
N GLN A 132 -5.15 -73.12 11.01
CA GLN A 132 -5.51 -73.72 12.30
C GLN A 132 -6.38 -74.96 12.12
N TRP A 133 -7.33 -74.94 11.18
CA TRP A 133 -8.15 -76.09 10.84
C TRP A 133 -7.29 -77.24 10.32
N LEU A 134 -6.39 -76.98 9.37
CA LEU A 134 -5.44 -77.97 8.84
C LEU A 134 -4.55 -78.57 9.92
N LYS A 135 -4.00 -77.73 10.83
CA LYS A 135 -3.20 -78.20 11.98
C LYS A 135 -3.98 -79.18 12.86
N ARG A 136 -5.25 -78.90 13.16
CA ARG A 136 -6.12 -79.78 13.96
C ARG A 136 -6.40 -81.11 13.25
N VAL A 137 -6.71 -81.06 11.96
CA VAL A 137 -6.98 -82.26 11.15
C VAL A 137 -5.73 -83.15 11.06
N MET A 138 -4.56 -82.55 10.81
CA MET A 138 -3.28 -83.27 10.78
C MET A 138 -2.97 -83.93 12.12
N MET A 139 -3.17 -83.21 13.24
CA MET A 139 -2.97 -83.77 14.58
C MET A 139 -3.92 -84.94 14.87
N ALA A 140 -5.19 -84.84 14.47
CA ALA A 140 -6.14 -85.95 14.61
C ALA A 140 -5.73 -87.17 13.77
N ALA A 141 -5.28 -86.94 12.53
CA ALA A 141 -4.80 -87.99 11.64
C ALA A 141 -3.54 -88.69 12.21
N THR A 142 -2.55 -87.93 12.69
CA THR A 142 -1.35 -88.51 13.30
C THR A 142 -1.67 -89.29 14.56
N CYS A 143 -2.54 -88.77 15.44
CA CYS A 143 -3.02 -89.51 16.60
C CYS A 143 -3.74 -90.81 16.22
N ALA A 144 -4.60 -90.79 15.20
CA ALA A 144 -5.30 -91.98 14.73
C ALA A 144 -4.34 -93.06 14.19
N ILE A 145 -3.32 -92.64 13.43
CA ILE A 145 -2.27 -93.55 12.92
C ILE A 145 -1.48 -94.17 14.08
N VAL A 146 -1.07 -93.38 15.08
CA VAL A 146 -0.33 -93.86 16.26
C VAL A 146 -1.17 -94.86 17.07
N LEU A 147 -2.46 -94.57 17.28
CA LEU A 147 -3.37 -95.48 17.99
C LEU A 147 -3.60 -96.79 17.24
N ALA A 148 -3.78 -96.73 15.91
CA ALA A 148 -3.93 -97.92 15.08
C ALA A 148 -2.67 -98.79 15.10
N ALA A 149 -1.48 -98.18 14.98
CA ALA A 149 -0.20 -98.88 15.06
C ALA A 149 0.01 -99.53 16.44
N SER A 150 -0.31 -98.82 17.53
CA SER A 150 -0.23 -99.37 18.89
C SER A 150 -1.16 -100.56 19.08
N LYS A 151 -2.42 -100.45 18.61
CA LYS A 151 -3.40 -101.54 18.69
C LYS A 151 -2.92 -102.80 17.95
N TYR A 152 -2.33 -102.64 16.77
CA TYR A 152 -1.80 -103.78 15.99
C TYR A 152 -0.67 -104.51 16.73
N ILE A 153 0.24 -103.77 17.36
CA ILE A 153 1.39 -104.32 18.10
C ILE A 153 0.97 -105.07 19.38
N PHE A 154 -0.04 -104.58 20.12
CA PHE A 154 -0.43 -105.20 21.41
C PHE A 154 -1.47 -106.33 21.31
N LEU A 155 -2.21 -106.45 20.19
CA LEU A 155 -3.22 -107.49 19.98
C LEU A 155 -2.76 -108.67 19.09
N THR A 156 -1.52 -108.63 18.58
CA THR A 156 -0.88 -109.73 17.83
C THR A 156 0.14 -110.42 18.72
#